data_AF-A0A5C8TAJ4-F1
#
_entry.id   AF-A0A5C8TAJ4-F1
#
_cell.length_a   1.000
_cell.length_b   1.000
_cell.length_c   1.000
_cell.angle_alpha   90.00
_cell.angle_beta   90.00
_cell.angle_gamma   90.00
#
_symmetry.space_group_name_H-M   'P 1'
#
loop_
_entity.id
_entity.type
_entity.pdbx_description
1 polymer ?
#
loop_
_entity_poly.entity_id
_entity_poly.type
_entity_poly.pdbx_seq_one_letter_code
_entity_poly.pdbx_strand_id
1 'polypeptide(L)'
;MRQALLGNLGGTGAGGLLGGGLSHLIEHFRGNGHGEAADSWVRQGRNTEIPAEHLHSAIGPDLLATLMKQTGLSGDELLSRLSQVLPSAVDRYTPDGRLPAH
;
A
#
# COMPACT_ATOMS: atom_id res chain seq x y z
N MET A 1 -45.47 7.25 -14.42
CA MET A 1 -44.33 7.35 -13.47
C MET A 1 -43.27 6.36 -13.96
N ARG A 2 -42.33 6.77 -14.82
CA ARG A 2 -40.87 6.98 -14.53
C ARG A 2 -40.25 5.80 -13.75
N GLN A 3 -39.73 4.79 -14.44
CA GLN A 3 -38.30 4.54 -14.69
C GLN A 3 -37.41 4.55 -13.45
N ALA A 4 -36.81 3.40 -13.14
CA ALA A 4 -35.48 3.27 -12.54
C ALA A 4 -34.83 1.98 -13.09
N LEU A 5 -34.17 2.16 -14.23
CA LEU A 5 -33.09 1.32 -14.73
C LEU A 5 -31.78 1.74 -14.02
N LEU A 6 -30.79 0.85 -14.05
CA LEU A 6 -29.36 1.04 -13.73
C LEU A 6 -28.94 0.99 -12.25
N GLY A 7 -27.98 0.10 -11.96
CA GLY A 7 -27.13 0.26 -10.77
C GLY A 7 -26.38 -0.97 -10.24
N ASN A 8 -26.01 -1.98 -11.04
CA ASN A 8 -25.15 -3.08 -10.52
C ASN A 8 -23.95 -3.39 -11.43
N LEU A 9 -23.22 -2.35 -11.84
CA LEU A 9 -21.90 -2.48 -12.44
C LEU A 9 -20.86 -1.76 -11.59
N GLY A 10 -20.81 -2.10 -10.30
CA GLY A 10 -19.72 -1.67 -9.43
C GLY A 10 -18.45 -2.45 -9.78
N GLY A 11 -17.45 -1.75 -10.33
CA GLY A 11 -16.09 -1.93 -9.81
C GLY A 11 -15.00 -2.55 -10.69
N THR A 12 -15.22 -3.02 -11.92
CA THR A 12 -14.10 -3.49 -12.79
C THR A 12 -13.51 -2.37 -13.64
N GLY A 13 -13.07 -1.30 -12.98
CA GLY A 13 -12.21 -0.26 -13.57
C GLY A 13 -10.76 -0.44 -13.10
N ALA A 14 -9.80 0.22 -13.77
CA ALA A 14 -8.37 0.21 -13.43
C ALA A 14 -8.02 0.54 -11.96
N GLY A 15 -8.98 1.01 -11.15
CA GLY A 15 -8.87 1.14 -9.69
C GLY A 15 -8.78 -0.19 -8.93
N GLY A 16 -9.29 -1.31 -9.47
CA GLY A 16 -9.22 -2.63 -8.84
C GLY A 16 -7.80 -3.22 -8.78
N LEU A 17 -6.93 -2.88 -9.76
CA LEU A 17 -5.53 -3.31 -9.77
C LEU A 17 -4.68 -2.52 -8.74
N LEU A 18 -5.00 -1.24 -8.52
CA LEU A 18 -4.27 -0.38 -7.58
C LEU A 18 -4.78 -0.53 -6.14
N GLY A 19 -6.09 -0.65 -5.94
CA GLY A 19 -6.69 -0.96 -4.63
C GLY A 19 -6.35 -2.36 -4.14
N GLY A 20 -6.34 -3.35 -5.04
CA GLY A 20 -5.90 -4.71 -4.72
C GLY A 20 -4.41 -4.79 -4.37
N GLY A 21 -3.56 -4.08 -5.11
CA GLY A 21 -2.11 -4.06 -4.87
C GLY A 21 -1.75 -3.46 -3.50
N LEU A 22 -2.35 -2.32 -3.13
CA LEU A 22 -2.11 -1.72 -1.83
C LEU A 22 -2.70 -2.54 -0.67
N SER A 23 -3.91 -3.08 -0.83
CA SER A 23 -4.52 -3.94 0.19
C SER A 23 -3.67 -5.18 0.46
N HIS A 24 -3.15 -5.81 -0.59
CA HIS A 24 -2.26 -6.96 -0.46
C HIS A 24 -0.94 -6.60 0.21
N LEU A 25 -0.38 -5.42 -0.08
CA LEU A 25 0.81 -4.92 0.61
C LEU A 25 0.57 -4.75 2.12
N ILE A 26 -0.54 -4.10 2.50
CA ILE A 26 -0.93 -3.89 3.91
C ILE A 26 -1.15 -5.22 4.62
N GLU A 27 -1.81 -6.17 3.97
CA GLU A 27 -2.02 -7.51 4.52
C GLU A 27 -0.69 -8.25 4.68
N HIS A 28 0.23 -8.10 3.74
CA HIS A 28 1.56 -8.69 3.83
C HIS A 28 2.36 -8.11 4.99
N PHE A 29 2.34 -6.78 5.22
CA PHE A 29 2.94 -6.19 6.42
C PHE A 29 2.30 -6.72 7.71
N ARG A 30 0.97 -6.85 7.74
CA ARG A 30 0.24 -7.44 8.88
C ARG A 30 0.69 -8.87 9.15
N GLY A 31 0.80 -9.70 8.11
CA GLY A 31 1.25 -11.08 8.17
C GLY A 31 2.73 -11.25 8.57
N ASN A 32 3.57 -10.25 8.33
CA ASN A 32 4.99 -10.24 8.72
C ASN A 32 5.25 -9.64 10.12
N GLY A 33 4.20 -9.40 10.92
CA GLY A 33 4.33 -8.86 12.28
C GLY A 33 4.35 -7.33 12.38
N HIS A 34 4.15 -6.62 11.27
CA HIS A 34 4.09 -5.16 11.20
C HIS A 34 2.66 -4.61 11.14
N GLY A 35 1.70 -5.33 11.70
CA GLY A 35 0.29 -4.96 11.68
C GLY A 35 0.00 -3.59 12.30
N GLU A 36 0.67 -3.23 13.39
CA GLU A 36 0.48 -1.91 14.03
C GLU A 36 0.92 -0.76 13.11
N ALA A 37 2.07 -0.92 12.46
CA ALA A 37 2.56 0.08 11.52
C ALA A 37 1.66 0.19 10.29
N ALA A 38 1.28 -0.94 9.69
CA ALA A 38 0.37 -0.96 8.55
C ALA A 38 -0.99 -0.32 8.88
N ASP A 39 -1.52 -0.58 10.08
CA ASP A 39 -2.77 0.00 10.56
C ASP A 39 -2.64 1.50 10.88
N SER A 40 -1.48 1.95 11.34
CA SER A 40 -1.18 3.38 11.55
C SER A 40 -1.19 4.18 10.26
N TRP A 41 -0.85 3.57 9.13
CA TRP A 41 -0.86 4.24 7.82
C TRP A 41 -2.24 4.34 7.22
N VAL A 42 -3.14 3.40 7.58
CA VAL A 42 -4.52 3.40 7.09
C VAL A 42 -5.38 4.31 7.95
N ARG A 43 -5.15 4.34 9.27
CA ARG A 43 -5.85 5.23 10.18
C ARG A 43 -5.29 6.65 10.10
N GLN A 44 -6.16 7.64 10.29
CA GLN A 44 -5.72 9.03 10.44
C GLN A 44 -4.88 9.18 11.72
N GLY A 45 -3.73 9.85 11.62
CA GLY A 45 -2.88 10.14 12.77
C GLY A 45 -1.40 10.17 12.44
N ARG A 46 -0.56 9.83 13.42
CA ARG A 46 0.88 9.69 13.21
C ARG A 46 1.17 8.33 12.58
N ASN A 47 1.76 8.35 11.39
CA ASN A 47 2.25 7.16 10.73
C ASN A 47 3.49 6.62 11.45
N THR A 48 3.49 5.32 11.74
CA THR A 48 4.64 4.62 12.31
C THR A 48 5.58 4.20 11.19
N GLU A 49 6.84 4.62 11.25
CA GLU A 49 7.87 4.18 10.30
C GLU A 49 8.23 2.72 10.53
N ILE A 50 8.58 2.01 9.45
CA ILE A 50 9.08 0.63 9.52
C ILE A 50 10.55 0.61 9.11
N PRO A 51 11.45 0.05 9.93
CA PRO A 51 12.86 -0.13 9.58
C PRO A 51 13.07 -0.77 8.20
N ALA A 52 14.12 -0.34 7.50
CA ALA A 52 14.50 -0.84 6.17
C ALA A 52 14.64 -2.38 6.12
N GLU A 53 15.14 -3.00 7.19
CA GLU A 53 15.26 -4.46 7.33
C GLU A 53 13.91 -5.19 7.25
N HIS A 54 12.86 -4.60 7.81
CA HIS A 54 11.52 -5.15 7.83
C HIS A 54 10.80 -4.95 6.49
N LEU A 55 11.09 -3.82 5.83
CA LEU A 55 10.67 -3.56 4.46
C LEU A 55 11.22 -4.58 3.47
N HIS A 56 12.46 -5.03 3.66
CA HIS A 56 13.06 -6.04 2.80
C HIS A 56 12.21 -7.33 2.78
N SER A 57 11.83 -7.81 3.96
CA SER A 57 10.98 -9.00 4.10
C SER A 57 9.55 -8.79 3.59
N ALA A 58 9.02 -7.57 3.76
CA ALA A 58 7.67 -7.25 3.33
C ALA A 58 7.55 -7.05 1.80
N ILE A 59 8.53 -6.46 1.16
CA ILE A 59 8.54 -6.23 -0.29
C ILE A 59 8.97 -7.49 -1.03
N GLY A 60 9.89 -8.24 -0.42
CA GLY A 60 10.47 -9.45 -1.00
C GLY A 60 11.55 -9.14 -2.05
N PRO A 61 12.42 -10.13 -2.33
CA PRO A 61 13.62 -9.93 -3.15
C PRO A 61 13.30 -9.66 -4.63
N ASP A 62 12.20 -10.20 -5.16
CA ASP A 62 11.83 -10.06 -6.58
C ASP A 62 11.36 -8.64 -6.92
N LEU A 63 10.46 -8.10 -6.11
CA LEU A 63 9.99 -6.72 -6.25
C LEU A 63 11.12 -5.73 -5.94
N LEU A 64 11.94 -6.00 -4.92
CA LEU A 64 13.11 -5.17 -4.62
C LEU A 64 14.07 -5.12 -5.82
N ALA A 65 14.40 -6.25 -6.43
CA ALA A 65 15.26 -6.30 -7.61
C ALA A 65 14.66 -5.56 -8.80
N THR A 66 13.34 -5.61 -8.97
CA THR A 66 12.63 -4.86 -10.01
C THR A 66 12.74 -3.35 -9.78
N LEU A 67 12.50 -2.89 -8.55
CA LEU A 67 12.60 -1.48 -8.18
C LEU A 67 14.04 -0.95 -8.28
N MET A 68 15.04 -1.75 -7.90
CA MET A 68 16.45 -1.41 -8.07
C MET A 68 16.80 -1.18 -9.55
N LYS A 69 16.33 -2.06 -10.45
CA LYS A 69 16.53 -1.90 -11.91
C LYS A 69 15.86 -0.65 -12.47
N GLN A 70 14.68 -0.29 -11.97
CA GLN A 70 13.93 0.87 -12.45
C GLN A 70 14.48 2.20 -11.94
N THR A 71 14.92 2.22 -10.68
CA THR A 71 15.39 3.45 -10.01
C THR A 71 16.89 3.67 -10.18
N GLY A 72 17.65 2.61 -10.47
CA GLY A 72 19.11 2.62 -10.45
C GLY A 72 19.72 2.68 -9.05
N LEU A 73 18.89 2.55 -8.00
CA LEU A 73 19.33 2.63 -6.61
C LEU A 73 19.80 1.26 -6.08
N SER A 74 20.74 1.32 -5.14
CA SER A 74 21.10 0.18 -4.31
C SER A 74 19.91 -0.24 -3.43
N GLY A 75 19.80 -1.53 -3.11
CA GLY A 75 18.69 -2.06 -2.31
C GLY A 75 18.55 -1.37 -0.95
N ASP A 76 19.66 -1.11 -0.26
CA ASP A 76 19.67 -0.42 1.04
C ASP A 76 19.14 1.02 0.94
N GLU A 77 19.61 1.78 -0.05
CA GLU A 77 19.15 3.16 -0.26
C GLU A 77 17.67 3.22 -0.66
N LEU A 78 17.22 2.26 -1.47
CA LEU A 78 15.82 2.14 -1.84
C LEU A 78 14.95 1.81 -0.63
N LEU A 79 15.35 0.84 0.20
CA LEU A 79 14.62 0.47 1.42
C LEU A 79 14.56 1.62 2.42
N SER A 80 15.66 2.36 2.59
CA SER A 80 15.70 3.56 3.43
C SER A 80 14.71 4.63 2.96
N ARG A 81 14.68 4.92 1.65
CA ARG A 81 13.71 5.86 1.08
C ARG A 81 12.27 5.36 1.22
N LEU A 82 12.03 4.07 0.97
CA LEU A 82 10.70 3.48 1.11
C LEU A 82 10.20 3.53 2.56
N SER A 83 11.08 3.32 3.54
CA SER A 83 10.76 3.46 4.97
C SER A 83 10.15 4.81 5.32
N GLN A 84 10.64 5.87 4.70
CA GLN A 84 10.20 7.23 4.99
C GLN A 84 8.96 7.63 4.17
N VAL A 85 8.91 7.19 2.90
CA VAL A 85 7.90 7.65 1.94
C VAL A 85 6.64 6.80 1.99
N LEU A 86 6.76 5.49 2.15
CA LEU A 86 5.65 4.54 2.07
C LEU A 86 4.55 4.84 3.11
N PRO A 87 4.85 5.10 4.40
CA PRO A 87 3.81 5.41 5.38
C PRO A 87 2.92 6.60 4.96
N SER A 88 3.55 7.67 4.50
CA SER A 88 2.86 8.89 4.03
C SER A 88 2.19 8.73 2.66
N ALA A 89 2.62 7.77 1.85
CA ALA A 89 1.97 7.45 0.58
C ALA A 89 0.67 6.67 0.82
N VAL A 90 0.69 5.70 1.74
CA VAL A 90 -0.51 4.93 2.13
C VAL A 90 -1.56 5.84 2.76
N ASP A 91 -1.17 6.67 3.74
CA ASP A 91 -2.09 7.61 4.42
C ASP A 91 -2.84 8.53 3.44
N ARG A 92 -2.12 9.08 2.45
CA ARG A 92 -2.74 9.90 1.39
C ARG A 92 -3.73 9.14 0.52
N TYR A 93 -3.59 7.83 0.41
CA TYR A 93 -4.50 6.97 -0.34
C TYR A 93 -5.65 6.42 0.52
N THR A 94 -5.62 6.64 1.84
CA THR A 94 -6.66 6.25 2.80
C THR A 94 -7.26 7.46 3.54
N PRO A 95 -7.78 8.48 2.82
CA PRO A 95 -8.27 9.70 3.45
C PRO A 95 -9.41 9.46 4.44
N ASP A 96 -10.26 8.46 4.21
CA ASP A 96 -11.38 8.08 5.07
C ASP A 96 -10.99 7.13 6.23
N GLY A 97 -9.69 6.95 6.48
CA GLY A 97 -9.22 6.01 7.49
C GLY A 97 -9.41 4.54 7.09
N ARG A 98 -9.64 4.28 5.79
CA ARG A 98 -9.85 2.96 5.20
C ARG A 98 -9.27 2.93 3.80
N LEU A 99 -8.87 1.73 3.38
CA LEU A 99 -8.56 1.47 1.98
C LEU A 99 -9.83 1.61 1.14
N PRO A 100 -9.77 2.26 -0.03
CA PRO A 100 -10.93 2.39 -0.90
C PRO A 100 -11.42 0.99 -1.32
N ALA A 101 -12.65 0.68 -0.94
CA ALA A 101 -13.36 -0.51 -1.40
C ALA A 101 -13.88 -0.23 -2.81
N HIS A 102 -13.40 -0.98 -3.80
CA HIS A 102 -13.88 -0.93 -5.18
C HIS A 102 -14.25 -2.33 -5.64
#